data_AF-A0A8H8IKM6-F1
#
_entry.id   AF-A0A8H8IKM6-F1
#
_cell.length_a   1.000
_cell.length_b   1.000
_cell.length_c   1.000
_cell.angle_alpha   90.00
_cell.angle_beta   90.00
_cell.angle_gamma   90.00
#
_symmetry.space_group_name_H-M   'P 1'
#
loop_
_entity.id
_entity.type
_entity.pdbx_description
1 polymer ?
#
loop_
_entity_poly.entity_id
_entity_poly.type
_entity_poly.pdbx_seq_one_letter_code
_entity_poly.pdbx_strand_id
1 'polypeptide(L)'
;MQRFLSAHFCRGGTSKGLFFQDHAFAKVSQETRNKIILAAMGSPDPDGRQIDGMGGGISSLSKAAILHAPGADHPGPDSANAFPGVRWANDLTKSRDEKNGWDVVYRFCQVGVREPELDWGSTCGNLVSAAAMTAINWNLVPTESVLHSMANEESTTLPVRILAANNGLIVTAKVPVMLSPSRTVVPITGGDAVISGVPGTGAPIVIETPILQAPLRTKHSRETLSIDGNEAS
;
A
#
# COMPACT_ATOMS: atom_id res chain seq x y z
N MET A 1 -2.83 15.32 -26.58
CA MET A 1 -4.06 14.63 -26.12
C MET A 1 -3.71 13.81 -24.89
N GLN A 2 -4.47 13.96 -23.80
CA GLN A 2 -4.24 13.19 -22.56
C GLN A 2 -4.71 11.74 -22.71
N ARG A 3 -4.12 10.83 -21.92
CA ARG A 3 -4.55 9.43 -21.79
C ARG A 3 -5.07 9.19 -20.38
N PHE A 4 -6.10 8.37 -20.24
CA PHE A 4 -6.72 8.07 -18.96
C PHE A 4 -6.22 6.74 -18.41
N LEU A 5 -5.93 6.73 -17.10
CA LEU A 5 -5.54 5.54 -16.35
C LEU A 5 -6.41 5.45 -15.10
N SER A 6 -7.03 4.30 -14.85
CA SER A 6 -7.79 4.08 -13.63
C SER A 6 -6.86 4.07 -12.42
N ALA A 7 -7.20 4.88 -11.42
CA ALA A 7 -6.45 4.99 -10.18
C ALA A 7 -7.38 5.39 -9.04
N HIS A 8 -6.99 5.08 -7.80
CA HIS A 8 -7.66 5.56 -6.59
C HIS A 8 -6.75 6.56 -5.88
N PHE A 9 -7.26 7.75 -5.58
CA PHE A 9 -6.55 8.70 -4.71
C PHE A 9 -7.15 8.62 -3.31
N CYS A 10 -6.36 8.13 -2.37
CA CYS A 10 -6.87 7.81 -1.03
C CYS A 10 -6.00 8.43 0.06
N ARG A 11 -6.64 8.74 1.19
CA ARG A 11 -5.97 8.99 2.46
C ARG A 11 -5.83 7.67 3.21
N GLY A 12 -4.63 7.37 3.68
CA GLY A 12 -4.35 6.29 4.63
C GLY A 12 -3.57 6.87 5.81
N GLY A 13 -4.06 6.69 7.03
CA GLY A 13 -3.53 7.39 8.21
C GLY A 13 -3.44 8.90 7.96
N THR A 14 -2.26 9.48 8.19
CA THR A 14 -1.95 10.90 7.95
C THR A 14 -1.30 11.18 6.58
N SER A 15 -1.32 10.21 5.67
CA SER A 15 -0.76 10.33 4.31
C SER A 15 -1.85 10.31 3.24
N LYS A 16 -1.57 10.86 2.05
CA LYS A 16 -2.37 10.64 0.84
C LYS A 16 -1.50 10.05 -0.25
N GLY A 17 -2.08 9.23 -1.12
CA GLY A 17 -1.35 8.63 -2.22
C GLY A 17 -2.24 8.13 -3.33
N LEU A 18 -1.63 7.94 -4.49
CA LEU A 18 -2.27 7.43 -5.70
C LEU A 18 -2.02 5.92 -5.81
N PHE A 19 -3.09 5.15 -5.91
CA PHE A 19 -3.04 3.71 -6.09
C PHE A 19 -3.34 3.38 -7.54
N PHE A 20 -2.61 2.40 -8.08
CA PHE A 20 -2.83 1.81 -9.39
C PHE A 20 -3.02 0.30 -9.28
N GLN A 21 -3.80 -0.29 -10.18
CA GLN A 21 -3.75 -1.74 -10.39
C GLN A 21 -2.59 -2.12 -11.31
N ASP A 22 -2.07 -3.33 -11.19
CA ASP A 22 -0.97 -3.83 -12.02
C ASP A 22 -1.30 -3.89 -13.52
N HIS A 23 -2.54 -4.18 -13.92
CA HIS A 23 -2.96 -4.24 -15.32
C HIS A 23 -2.74 -2.92 -16.07
N ALA A 24 -2.72 -1.79 -15.33
CA ALA A 24 -2.38 -0.47 -15.84
C ALA A 24 -0.95 -0.43 -16.41
N PHE A 25 -0.08 -1.33 -15.92
CA PHE A 25 1.34 -1.36 -16.22
C PHE A 25 1.86 -2.70 -16.75
N ALA A 26 1.05 -3.76 -16.77
CA ALA A 26 1.49 -5.11 -17.13
C ALA A 26 2.08 -5.21 -18.54
N LYS A 27 1.64 -4.33 -19.46
CA LYS A 27 2.05 -4.32 -20.88
C LYS A 27 3.06 -3.25 -21.24
N VAL A 28 3.53 -2.45 -20.29
CA VAL A 28 4.53 -1.41 -20.55
C VAL A 28 5.86 -1.72 -19.88
N SER A 29 6.93 -1.12 -20.40
CA SER A 29 8.25 -1.27 -19.80
C SER A 29 8.31 -0.70 -18.39
N GLN A 30 9.26 -1.16 -17.57
CA GLN A 30 9.51 -0.56 -16.26
C GLN A 30 9.80 0.94 -16.36
N GLU A 31 10.58 1.36 -17.36
CA GLU A 31 10.87 2.77 -17.62
C GLU A 31 9.58 3.58 -17.91
N THR A 32 8.69 3.02 -18.75
CA THR A 32 7.41 3.67 -19.07
C THR A 32 6.51 3.76 -17.84
N ARG A 33 6.44 2.69 -17.03
CA ARG A 33 5.73 2.68 -15.76
C ARG A 33 6.23 3.79 -14.84
N ASN A 34 7.55 3.93 -14.70
CA ASN A 34 8.15 4.96 -13.87
C ASN A 34 7.79 6.37 -14.36
N LYS A 35 7.89 6.62 -15.67
CA LYS A 35 7.48 7.89 -16.28
C LYS A 35 6.01 8.21 -16.05
N ILE A 36 5.11 7.21 -16.11
CA ILE A 36 3.68 7.40 -15.84
C ILE A 36 3.47 7.79 -14.37
N ILE A 37 4.11 7.10 -13.43
CA ILE A 37 3.95 7.41 -12.00
C ILE A 37 4.48 8.81 -11.69
N LEU A 38 5.66 9.16 -12.21
CA LEU A 38 6.25 10.50 -12.06
C LEU A 38 5.32 11.58 -12.61
N ALA A 39 4.85 11.43 -13.85
CA ALA A 39 3.94 12.38 -14.48
C ALA A 39 2.61 12.50 -13.71
N ALA A 40 2.01 11.38 -13.28
CA ALA A 40 0.77 11.39 -12.50
C ALA A 40 0.91 12.13 -11.17
N MET A 41 2.10 12.10 -10.56
CA MET A 41 2.39 12.79 -9.31
C MET A 41 2.90 14.22 -9.51
N GLY A 42 3.17 14.66 -10.74
CA GLY A 42 3.70 15.99 -11.04
C GLY A 42 5.19 16.12 -10.72
N SER A 43 5.95 15.04 -10.88
CA SER A 43 7.39 14.98 -10.62
C SER A 43 8.20 14.72 -11.91
N PRO A 44 9.44 15.22 -12.02
CA PRO A 44 10.10 16.13 -11.07
C PRO A 44 9.50 17.54 -11.14
N ASP A 45 9.45 18.22 -10.00
CA ASP A 45 9.08 19.63 -9.90
C ASP A 45 10.16 20.41 -9.12
N PRO A 46 11.02 21.18 -9.81
CA PRO A 46 12.03 22.03 -9.20
C PRO A 46 11.48 23.09 -8.24
N ASP A 47 10.21 23.48 -8.34
CA ASP A 47 9.58 24.42 -7.40
C ASP A 47 9.02 23.70 -6.17
N GLY A 48 8.90 22.37 -6.22
CA GLY A 48 8.46 21.51 -5.13
C GLY A 48 6.98 21.64 -4.77
N ARG A 49 6.13 21.98 -5.73
CA ARG A 49 4.69 22.20 -5.56
C ARG A 49 3.84 21.03 -6.05
N GLN A 50 4.31 20.32 -7.08
CA GLN A 50 3.61 19.26 -7.82
C GLN A 50 2.26 19.74 -8.41
N ILE A 51 2.20 20.99 -8.88
CA ILE A 51 0.94 21.61 -9.34
C ILE A 51 0.37 20.97 -10.61
N ASP A 52 1.20 20.35 -11.43
CA ASP A 52 0.81 19.64 -12.67
C ASP A 52 0.65 18.13 -12.43
N GLY A 53 0.21 17.75 -11.22
CA GLY A 53 -0.04 16.35 -10.87
C GLY A 53 -0.85 16.21 -9.58
N MET A 54 -0.95 14.96 -9.11
CA MET A 54 -1.72 14.60 -7.91
C MET A 54 -0.93 14.72 -6.61
N GLY A 55 0.38 14.98 -6.71
CA GLY A 55 1.25 15.19 -5.56
C GLY A 55 0.95 16.50 -4.83
N GLY A 56 1.45 16.59 -3.58
CA GLY A 56 1.23 17.77 -2.73
C GLY A 56 2.49 18.54 -2.36
N GLY A 57 3.62 18.31 -3.06
CA GLY A 57 4.88 19.01 -2.85
C GLY A 57 5.66 18.59 -1.59
N ILE A 58 5.09 17.70 -0.76
CA ILE A 58 5.72 17.17 0.47
C ILE A 58 5.67 15.65 0.50
N SER A 59 6.59 15.02 1.24
CA SER A 59 6.77 13.56 1.24
C SER A 59 5.53 12.77 1.67
N SER A 60 4.71 13.31 2.58
CA SER A 60 3.46 12.69 3.04
C SER A 60 2.35 12.68 1.99
N LEU A 61 2.46 13.52 0.96
CA LEU A 61 1.50 13.73 -0.12
C LEU A 61 2.04 13.34 -1.52
N SER A 62 3.32 12.96 -1.61
CA SER A 62 3.98 12.50 -2.84
C SER A 62 4.21 10.99 -2.78
N LYS A 63 3.13 10.21 -2.84
CA LYS A 63 3.15 8.75 -2.64
C LYS A 63 2.34 8.04 -3.71
N ALA A 64 2.86 6.92 -4.18
CA ALA A 64 2.14 6.04 -5.09
C ALA A 64 2.20 4.59 -4.59
N ALA A 65 1.27 3.76 -5.05
CA ALA A 65 1.29 2.34 -4.80
C ALA A 65 0.70 1.54 -5.94
N ILE A 66 1.16 0.30 -6.09
CA ILE A 66 0.60 -0.67 -7.04
C ILE A 66 0.02 -1.82 -6.23
N LEU A 67 -1.23 -2.16 -6.51
CA LEU A 67 -1.95 -3.29 -5.92
C LEU A 67 -2.29 -4.34 -6.97
N HIS A 68 -2.23 -5.60 -6.57
CA HIS A 68 -2.78 -6.70 -7.37
C HIS A 68 -3.08 -7.92 -6.49
N ALA A 69 -3.96 -8.78 -6.97
CA ALA A 69 -4.18 -10.09 -6.39
C ALA A 69 -2.95 -11.00 -6.66
N PRO A 70 -2.63 -11.96 -5.78
CA PRO A 70 -1.63 -12.97 -6.07
C PRO A 70 -2.01 -13.81 -7.29
N GLY A 71 -1.02 -14.18 -8.11
CA GLY A 71 -1.25 -14.92 -9.35
C GLY A 71 -1.79 -14.07 -10.51
N ALA A 72 -1.79 -12.74 -10.39
CA ALA A 72 -2.18 -11.85 -11.48
C ALA A 72 -1.25 -12.01 -12.70
N ASP A 73 -1.81 -11.83 -13.89
CA ASP A 73 -1.09 -11.95 -15.16
C ASP A 73 -0.22 -10.71 -15.40
N HIS A 74 1.00 -10.75 -14.84
CA HIS A 74 1.99 -9.70 -14.97
C HIS A 74 3.39 -10.28 -15.20
N PRO A 75 4.37 -9.49 -15.69
CA PRO A 75 5.72 -9.96 -15.95
C PRO A 75 6.31 -10.71 -14.75
N GLY A 76 6.90 -11.88 -15.03
CA GLY A 76 7.54 -12.71 -14.03
C GLY A 76 8.75 -12.03 -13.39
N PRO A 77 9.26 -12.57 -12.26
CA PRO A 77 10.32 -11.93 -11.47
C PRO A 77 11.67 -11.82 -12.19
N ASP A 78 11.90 -12.62 -13.23
CA ASP A 78 13.11 -12.58 -14.07
C ASP A 78 12.94 -11.71 -15.33
N SER A 79 11.77 -11.11 -15.51
CA SER A 79 11.52 -10.20 -16.63
C SER A 79 12.22 -8.86 -16.42
N ALA A 80 12.73 -8.27 -17.50
CA ALA A 80 13.17 -6.87 -17.50
C ALA A 80 12.04 -5.88 -17.13
N ASN A 81 10.78 -6.32 -17.16
CA ASN A 81 9.60 -5.53 -16.79
C ASN A 81 8.99 -5.97 -15.45
N ALA A 82 9.73 -6.75 -14.66
CA ALA A 82 9.30 -7.20 -13.35
C ALA A 82 8.84 -6.03 -12.47
N PHE A 83 7.87 -6.30 -11.60
CA PHE A 83 7.47 -5.33 -10.59
C PHE A 83 8.47 -5.31 -9.43
N PRO A 84 8.75 -4.13 -8.84
CA PRO A 84 9.71 -3.99 -7.76
C PRO A 84 9.23 -4.69 -6.47
N GLY A 85 10.17 -5.20 -5.69
CA GLY A 85 9.92 -5.90 -4.43
C GLY A 85 10.36 -7.37 -4.46
N VAL A 86 9.93 -8.14 -3.45
CA VAL A 86 10.29 -9.55 -3.30
C VAL A 86 9.82 -10.39 -4.50
N ARG A 87 10.72 -11.25 -4.99
CA ARG A 87 10.51 -12.05 -6.22
C ARG A 87 9.35 -13.04 -6.13
N TRP A 88 8.99 -13.44 -4.92
CA TRP A 88 7.92 -14.39 -4.63
C TRP A 88 6.55 -13.71 -4.41
N ALA A 89 6.45 -12.39 -4.59
CA ALA A 89 5.21 -11.66 -4.28
C ALA A 89 3.99 -12.13 -5.09
N ASN A 90 4.18 -12.61 -6.33
CA ASN A 90 3.08 -13.11 -7.17
C ASN A 90 2.88 -14.63 -7.10
N ASP A 91 3.55 -15.32 -6.17
CA ASP A 91 3.46 -16.77 -6.02
C ASP A 91 2.09 -17.16 -5.44
N LEU A 92 1.20 -17.66 -6.30
CA LEU A 92 -0.15 -18.05 -5.93
C LEU A 92 -0.17 -19.19 -4.90
N THR A 93 0.78 -20.13 -4.99
CA THR A 93 0.85 -21.26 -4.05
C THR A 93 1.20 -20.79 -2.65
N LYS A 94 2.23 -19.94 -2.52
CA LYS A 94 2.61 -19.36 -1.21
C LYS A 94 1.55 -18.44 -0.65
N SER A 95 0.88 -17.67 -1.50
CA SER A 95 -0.19 -16.75 -1.05
C SER A 95 -1.37 -17.47 -0.37
N ARG A 96 -1.57 -18.76 -0.69
CA ARG A 96 -2.63 -19.60 -0.13
C ARG A 96 -2.26 -20.25 1.21
N ASP A 97 -1.05 -20.04 1.73
CA ASP A 97 -0.68 -20.54 3.05
C ASP A 97 -1.62 -19.95 4.12
N GLU A 98 -2.07 -20.78 5.06
CA GLU A 98 -3.04 -20.38 6.06
C GLU A 98 -2.45 -19.35 7.03
N LYS A 99 -1.18 -19.50 7.40
CA LYS A 99 -0.52 -18.71 8.44
C LYS A 99 0.31 -17.54 7.88
N ASN A 100 0.98 -17.76 6.77
CA ASN A 100 1.93 -16.85 6.14
C ASN A 100 1.54 -16.52 4.69
N GLY A 101 0.28 -16.76 4.32
CA GLY A 101 -0.28 -16.34 3.03
C GLY A 101 -0.70 -14.87 3.03
N TRP A 102 -1.07 -14.38 1.86
CA TRP A 102 -1.53 -13.01 1.65
C TRP A 102 -2.64 -12.96 0.61
N ASP A 103 -3.52 -11.99 0.76
CA ASP A 103 -4.70 -11.80 -0.08
C ASP A 103 -4.45 -10.75 -1.17
N VAL A 104 -3.58 -9.79 -0.90
CA VAL A 104 -3.21 -8.73 -1.85
C VAL A 104 -1.73 -8.38 -1.74
N VAL A 105 -1.13 -8.04 -2.86
CA VAL A 105 0.24 -7.53 -2.94
C VAL A 105 0.21 -6.01 -2.98
N TYR A 106 0.95 -5.38 -2.07
CA TYR A 106 1.11 -3.93 -1.96
C TYR A 106 2.56 -3.54 -2.26
N ARG A 107 2.74 -2.73 -3.30
CA ARG A 107 4.05 -2.19 -3.69
C ARG A 107 4.03 -0.68 -3.49
N PHE A 108 4.60 -0.23 -2.39
CA PHE A 108 4.71 1.19 -2.08
C PHE A 108 5.83 1.83 -2.90
N CYS A 109 5.61 3.06 -3.36
CA CYS A 109 6.62 3.91 -3.93
C CYS A 109 6.59 5.30 -3.30
N GLN A 110 7.72 5.71 -2.73
CA GLN A 110 7.94 7.12 -2.39
C GLN A 110 8.36 7.85 -3.66
N VAL A 111 7.62 8.88 -4.03
CA VAL A 111 7.89 9.66 -5.24
C VAL A 111 8.68 10.91 -4.86
N GLY A 112 9.87 11.06 -5.46
CA GLY A 112 10.69 12.25 -5.33
C GLY A 112 9.92 13.47 -5.82
N VAL A 113 9.96 14.56 -5.05
CA VAL A 113 9.24 15.80 -5.41
C VAL A 113 10.05 16.56 -6.45
N ARG A 114 11.31 16.90 -6.13
CA ARG A 114 12.19 17.71 -6.97
C ARG A 114 12.96 16.90 -8.00
N GLU A 115 13.23 15.64 -7.67
CA GLU A 115 14.02 14.73 -8.50
C GLU A 115 13.12 13.65 -9.13
N PRO A 116 13.46 13.13 -10.33
CA PRO A 116 12.70 12.12 -11.05
C PRO A 116 12.92 10.71 -10.47
N GLU A 117 12.85 10.58 -9.15
CA GLU A 117 13.18 9.36 -8.41
C GLU A 117 11.94 8.66 -7.88
N LEU A 118 11.96 7.33 -7.96
CA LEU A 118 10.96 6.45 -7.39
C LEU A 118 11.66 5.48 -6.44
N ASP A 119 11.45 5.66 -5.14
CA ASP A 119 12.01 4.77 -4.12
C ASP A 119 11.03 3.64 -3.80
N TRP A 120 11.47 2.41 -4.06
CA TRP A 120 10.76 1.16 -3.77
C TRP A 120 11.40 0.37 -2.62
N GLY A 121 12.40 0.90 -1.93
CA GLY A 121 13.15 0.22 -0.88
C GLY A 121 12.46 0.24 0.49
N SER A 122 11.48 1.12 0.68
CA SER A 122 10.74 1.27 1.94
C SER A 122 9.26 0.89 1.78
N THR A 123 8.54 0.73 2.90
CA THR A 123 7.08 0.63 2.91
C THR A 123 6.49 1.79 3.69
N CYS A 124 5.24 2.16 3.40
CA CYS A 124 4.53 3.20 4.14
C CYS A 124 3.38 2.59 4.96
N GLY A 125 3.57 2.52 6.28
CA GLY A 125 2.57 1.99 7.22
C GLY A 125 1.23 2.75 7.18
N ASN A 126 1.26 4.07 7.02
CA ASN A 126 0.06 4.90 6.89
C ASN A 126 -0.83 4.44 5.74
N LEU A 127 -0.25 4.17 4.57
CA LEU A 127 -0.99 3.80 3.38
C LEU A 127 -1.46 2.34 3.36
N VAL A 128 -1.02 1.48 4.30
CA VAL A 128 -1.52 0.09 4.39
C VAL A 128 -3.04 0.06 4.62
N SER A 129 -3.56 0.97 5.45
CA SER A 129 -5.02 1.10 5.67
C SER A 129 -5.78 1.42 4.38
N ALA A 130 -5.28 2.37 3.59
CA ALA A 130 -5.84 2.73 2.30
C ALA A 130 -5.66 1.62 1.26
N ALA A 131 -4.54 0.88 1.29
CA ALA A 131 -4.31 -0.26 0.43
C ALA A 131 -5.36 -1.36 0.65
N ALA A 132 -5.69 -1.65 1.91
CA ALA A 132 -6.71 -2.63 2.28
C ALA A 132 -8.09 -2.26 1.70
N MET A 133 -8.54 -1.03 1.94
CA MET A 133 -9.83 -0.54 1.42
C MET A 133 -9.86 -0.51 -0.10
N THR A 134 -8.76 -0.07 -0.72
CA THR A 134 -8.63 -0.01 -2.18
C THR A 134 -8.68 -1.41 -2.79
N ALA A 135 -8.02 -2.39 -2.17
CA ALA A 135 -8.04 -3.77 -2.62
C ALA A 135 -9.46 -4.38 -2.57
N ILE A 136 -10.24 -4.08 -1.54
CA ILE A 136 -11.66 -4.49 -1.45
C ILE A 136 -12.48 -3.80 -2.56
N ASN A 137 -12.36 -2.48 -2.70
CA ASN A 137 -13.09 -1.73 -3.74
C ASN A 137 -12.77 -2.20 -5.17
N TRP A 138 -11.56 -2.71 -5.37
CA TRP A 138 -11.10 -3.27 -6.64
C TRP A 138 -11.32 -4.77 -6.80
N ASN A 139 -11.97 -5.41 -5.83
CA ASN A 139 -12.22 -6.85 -5.82
C ASN A 139 -10.94 -7.68 -6.00
N LEU A 140 -9.84 -7.24 -5.38
CA LEU A 140 -8.54 -7.92 -5.39
C LEU A 140 -8.39 -8.94 -4.26
N VAL A 141 -9.31 -8.96 -3.31
CA VAL A 141 -9.28 -9.83 -2.13
C VAL A 141 -10.46 -10.79 -2.15
N PRO A 142 -10.29 -12.04 -1.70
CA PRO A 142 -11.40 -12.97 -1.52
C PRO A 142 -12.36 -12.44 -0.44
N THR A 143 -13.66 -12.55 -0.70
CA THR A 143 -14.72 -12.07 0.20
C THR A 143 -15.75 -13.15 0.52
N GLU A 144 -15.59 -14.35 -0.06
CA GLU A 144 -16.51 -15.49 0.06
C GLU A 144 -16.71 -15.90 1.53
N SER A 145 -15.63 -15.88 2.32
CA SER A 145 -15.67 -16.23 3.75
C SER A 145 -16.57 -15.30 4.57
N VAL A 146 -16.61 -14.01 4.23
CA VAL A 146 -17.47 -13.03 4.93
C VAL A 146 -18.86 -12.92 4.32
N LEU A 147 -19.03 -13.23 3.03
CA LEU A 147 -20.37 -13.27 2.41
C LEU A 147 -21.29 -14.29 3.10
N HIS A 148 -20.74 -15.43 3.55
CA HIS A 148 -21.51 -16.43 4.30
C HIS A 148 -21.91 -15.95 5.70
N SER A 149 -21.03 -15.25 6.43
CA SER A 149 -21.33 -14.75 7.77
C SER A 149 -22.28 -13.54 7.73
N MET A 150 -22.25 -12.74 6.66
CA MET A 150 -23.11 -11.57 6.46
C MET A 150 -24.52 -11.92 5.95
N ALA A 151 -24.93 -13.19 5.96
CA ALA A 151 -26.30 -13.57 5.60
C ALA A 151 -27.35 -12.93 6.54
N ASN A 152 -26.98 -12.67 7.80
CA ASN A 152 -27.85 -12.13 8.84
C ASN A 152 -27.32 -10.85 9.52
N GLU A 153 -26.17 -10.33 9.09
CA GLU A 153 -25.53 -9.14 9.67
C GLU A 153 -25.30 -8.07 8.60
N GLU A 154 -25.56 -6.80 8.93
CA GLU A 154 -25.38 -5.68 8.00
C GLU A 154 -23.91 -5.31 7.76
N SER A 155 -23.04 -5.65 8.71
CA SER A 155 -21.61 -5.34 8.68
C SER A 155 -20.78 -6.39 9.41
N THR A 156 -19.54 -6.59 9.00
CA THR A 156 -18.57 -7.44 9.72
C THR A 156 -17.15 -6.89 9.59
N THR A 157 -16.16 -7.57 10.16
CA THR A 157 -14.74 -7.24 9.98
C THR A 157 -14.08 -8.24 9.03
N LEU A 158 -13.52 -7.75 7.93
CA LEU A 158 -12.72 -8.54 7.00
C LEU A 158 -11.23 -8.40 7.34
N PRO A 159 -10.53 -9.46 7.78
CA PRO A 159 -9.08 -9.45 7.90
C PRO A 159 -8.44 -9.59 6.52
N VAL A 160 -7.81 -8.52 6.04
CA VAL A 160 -7.07 -8.49 4.78
C VAL A 160 -5.59 -8.71 5.06
N ARG A 161 -5.02 -9.81 4.58
CA ARG A 161 -3.57 -10.09 4.67
C ARG A 161 -2.85 -9.44 3.49
N ILE A 162 -1.96 -8.50 3.78
CA ILE A 162 -1.32 -7.63 2.80
C ILE A 162 0.18 -7.93 2.77
N LEU A 163 0.68 -8.41 1.63
CA LEU A 163 2.12 -8.51 1.43
C LEU A 163 2.68 -7.13 1.05
N ALA A 164 3.46 -6.52 1.94
CA ALA A 164 4.29 -5.37 1.62
C ALA A 164 5.51 -5.84 0.81
N ALA A 165 5.40 -5.82 -0.52
CA ALA A 165 6.40 -6.41 -1.40
C ALA A 165 7.79 -5.77 -1.28
N ASN A 166 7.85 -4.52 -0.82
CA ASN A 166 9.11 -3.78 -0.62
C ASN A 166 10.06 -4.51 0.35
N ASN A 167 9.52 -5.13 1.40
CA ASN A 167 10.31 -5.78 2.45
C ASN A 167 9.88 -7.23 2.76
N GLY A 168 8.82 -7.72 2.15
CA GLY A 168 8.32 -9.08 2.33
C GLY A 168 7.51 -9.30 3.61
N LEU A 169 7.18 -8.25 4.35
CA LEU A 169 6.32 -8.37 5.54
C LEU A 169 4.87 -8.59 5.11
N ILE A 170 4.19 -9.49 5.83
CA ILE A 170 2.75 -9.70 5.68
C ILE A 170 2.06 -9.04 6.87
N VAL A 171 1.24 -8.04 6.58
CA VAL A 171 0.53 -7.22 7.57
C VAL A 171 -0.96 -7.52 7.46
N THR A 172 -1.66 -7.63 8.58
CA THR A 172 -3.12 -7.82 8.56
C THR A 172 -3.82 -6.50 8.83
N ALA A 173 -4.72 -6.10 7.92
CA ALA A 173 -5.63 -4.98 8.13
C ALA A 173 -7.04 -5.50 8.45
N LYS A 174 -7.56 -5.19 9.62
CA LYS A 174 -8.94 -5.53 10.02
C LYS A 174 -9.86 -4.42 9.54
N VAL A 175 -10.51 -4.63 8.40
CA VAL A 175 -11.34 -3.63 7.73
C VAL A 175 -12.82 -3.86 8.04
N PRO A 176 -13.53 -2.89 8.63
CA PRO A 176 -14.98 -2.94 8.73
C PRO A 176 -15.60 -2.89 7.33
N VAL A 177 -16.48 -3.82 7.01
CA VAL A 177 -17.13 -3.96 5.70
C VAL A 177 -18.64 -4.13 5.86
N MET A 178 -19.38 -3.73 4.83
CA MET A 178 -20.82 -3.92 4.72
C MET A 178 -21.19 -4.48 3.34
N LEU A 179 -22.41 -5.00 3.20
CA LEU A 179 -22.96 -5.32 1.88
C LEU A 179 -23.56 -4.07 1.24
N SER A 180 -23.13 -3.79 0.02
CA SER A 180 -23.80 -2.79 -0.83
C SER A 180 -25.19 -3.29 -1.26
N PRO A 181 -26.06 -2.39 -1.78
CA PRO A 181 -27.34 -2.80 -2.37
C PRO A 181 -27.21 -3.83 -3.50
N SER A 182 -26.08 -3.82 -4.22
CA SER A 182 -25.74 -4.83 -5.24
C SER A 182 -25.14 -6.12 -4.67
N ARG A 183 -25.19 -6.32 -3.34
CA ARG A 183 -24.62 -7.46 -2.60
C ARG A 183 -23.13 -7.67 -2.84
N THR A 184 -22.39 -6.57 -3.03
CA THR A 184 -20.92 -6.58 -3.05
C THR A 184 -20.39 -6.13 -1.69
N VAL A 185 -19.32 -6.76 -1.23
CA VAL A 185 -18.64 -6.32 0.00
C VAL A 185 -17.92 -5.01 -0.27
N VAL A 186 -18.21 -3.99 0.55
CA VAL A 186 -17.60 -2.66 0.44
C VAL A 186 -17.08 -2.20 1.80
N PRO A 187 -15.96 -1.45 1.87
CA PRO A 187 -15.46 -0.90 3.12
C PRO A 187 -16.42 0.12 3.72
N ILE A 188 -16.61 0.06 5.03
CA ILE A 188 -17.27 1.12 5.78
C ILE A 188 -16.26 2.26 5.97
N THR A 189 -16.65 3.48 5.61
CA THR A 189 -15.81 4.68 5.71
C THR A 189 -16.17 5.54 6.92
N GLY A 190 -17.44 5.56 7.31
CA GLY A 190 -17.95 6.29 8.47
C GLY A 190 -17.69 5.57 9.80
N GLY A 191 -17.48 6.34 10.85
CA GLY A 191 -17.25 5.84 12.21
C GLY A 191 -16.91 7.00 13.14
N ASP A 192 -16.61 6.67 14.39
CA ASP A 192 -16.30 7.63 15.47
C ASP A 192 -14.81 7.68 15.82
N ALA A 193 -13.96 6.87 15.17
CA ALA A 193 -12.55 6.84 15.44
C ALA A 193 -11.86 8.14 14.98
N VAL A 194 -10.96 8.64 15.82
CA VAL A 194 -10.15 9.85 15.59
C VAL A 194 -8.68 9.47 15.63
N ILE A 195 -7.88 10.06 14.74
CA ILE A 195 -6.42 10.00 14.79
C ILE A 195 -5.83 11.41 14.70
N SER A 196 -4.72 11.64 15.41
CA SER A 196 -4.02 12.93 15.36
C SER A 196 -3.55 13.25 13.94
N GLY A 197 -3.74 14.50 13.51
CA GLY A 197 -3.39 14.97 12.16
C GLY A 197 -4.44 14.73 11.08
N VAL A 198 -5.60 14.16 11.41
CA VAL A 198 -6.72 13.99 10.48
C VAL A 198 -7.98 14.66 11.05
N PRO A 199 -8.52 15.70 10.38
CA PRO A 199 -9.79 16.29 10.76
C PRO A 199 -10.96 15.32 10.59
N GLY A 200 -11.90 15.33 11.54
CA GLY A 200 -13.11 14.51 11.51
C GLY A 200 -12.92 13.12 12.11
N THR A 201 -13.83 12.21 11.77
CA THR A 201 -13.88 10.83 12.25
C THR A 201 -13.98 9.85 11.09
N GLY A 202 -13.74 8.57 11.34
CA GLY A 202 -13.92 7.50 10.35
C GLY A 202 -13.98 6.12 10.98
N ALA A 203 -14.14 5.10 10.15
CA ALA A 203 -14.09 3.71 10.61
C ALA A 203 -12.68 3.35 11.11
N PRO A 204 -12.54 2.66 12.26
CA PRO A 204 -11.24 2.20 12.73
C PRO A 204 -10.75 1.03 11.87
N ILE A 205 -9.50 1.11 11.41
CA ILE A 205 -8.82 -0.01 10.76
C ILE A 205 -7.62 -0.37 11.62
N VAL A 206 -7.66 -1.54 12.24
CA VAL A 206 -6.55 -2.05 13.05
C VAL A 206 -5.53 -2.69 12.13
N ILE A 207 -4.27 -2.25 12.23
CA ILE A 207 -3.15 -2.78 11.45
C ILE A 207 -2.26 -3.61 12.37
N GLU A 208 -2.17 -4.91 12.10
CA GLU A 208 -1.36 -5.87 12.84
C GLU A 208 -0.10 -6.19 12.05
N THR A 209 1.06 -5.73 12.54
CA THR A 209 2.36 -5.96 11.91
C THR A 209 3.13 -7.01 12.71
N PRO A 210 3.65 -8.08 12.08
CA PRO A 210 4.44 -9.08 12.77
C PRO A 210 5.82 -8.53 13.19
N ILE A 211 6.29 -8.94 14.37
CA ILE A 211 7.64 -8.68 14.84
C ILE A 211 8.51 -9.89 14.45
N LEU A 212 9.29 -9.77 13.37
CA LEU A 212 10.07 -10.90 12.83
C LEU A 212 11.48 -11.05 13.43
N GLN A 213 11.99 -10.02 14.10
CA GLN A 213 13.32 -10.02 14.70
C GLN A 213 13.24 -9.49 16.13
N ALA A 214 14.25 -9.84 16.95
CA ALA A 214 14.39 -9.26 18.26
C ALA A 214 14.40 -7.72 18.15
N PRO A 215 13.64 -7.00 19.00
CA PRO A 215 13.44 -5.56 18.85
C PRO A 215 14.73 -4.75 19.00
N LEU A 216 15.74 -5.30 19.67
CA LEU A 216 17.04 -4.67 19.87
C LEU A 216 18.08 -5.37 19.00
N ARG A 217 18.45 -4.74 17.89
CA ARG A 217 19.44 -5.29 16.95
C ARG A 217 20.82 -5.48 17.60
N THR A 218 21.19 -4.55 18.47
CA THR A 218 22.44 -4.59 19.24
C THR A 218 22.29 -5.36 20.56
N LYS A 219 21.07 -5.78 20.90
CA LYS A 219 20.70 -6.44 22.17
C LYS A 219 20.81 -5.55 23.42
N HIS A 220 21.23 -4.30 23.29
CA HIS A 220 21.29 -3.35 24.40
C HIS A 220 20.12 -2.36 24.32
N SER A 221 19.59 -1.98 25.49
CA SER A 221 18.52 -0.97 25.58
C SER A 221 19.04 0.47 25.44
N ARG A 222 20.36 0.65 25.50
CA ARG A 222 21.09 1.90 25.29
C ARG A 222 22.40 1.61 24.60
N GLU A 223 22.84 2.53 23.77
CA GLU A 223 24.10 2.47 23.03
C GLU A 223 24.81 3.81 23.15
N THR A 224 26.14 3.78 23.19
CA THR A 224 26.96 4.98 23.04
C THR A 224 27.36 5.10 21.57
N LEU A 225 27.02 6.22 20.94
CA LEU A 225 27.43 6.49 19.56
C LEU A 225 28.61 7.46 19.58
N SER A 226 29.69 7.11 18.88
CA SER A 226 30.78 8.04 18.60
C SER A 226 30.51 8.75 17.28
N ILE A 227 30.47 10.08 17.31
CA ILE A 227 30.30 10.93 16.13
C ILE A 227 31.54 11.82 16.04
N ASP A 228 32.29 11.69 14.95
CA ASP A 228 33.54 12.43 14.70
C ASP A 228 34.54 12.36 15.88
N GLY A 229 34.58 11.22 16.58
CA GLY A 229 35.48 10.98 17.71
C GLY A 229 34.99 11.48 19.07
N ASN A 230 33.81 12.10 19.15
CA ASN A 230 33.19 12.47 20.41
C ASN A 230 32.09 11.46 20.77
N GLU A 231 32.10 10.98 22.01
CA GLU A 231 31.04 10.11 22.53
C GLU A 231 29.82 10.93 22.94
N ALA A 232 28.64 10.54 22.45
CA ALA A 232 27.35 11.01 22.94
C ALA A 232 26.67 9.83 23.64
N SER A 233 26.41 9.98 24.95
CA SER A 233 25.72 8.99 25.81
C SER A 233 24.22 9.19 25.86
#